data_AF-A0A084J9D9-F1
#
_entry.id   AF-A0A084J9D9-F1
#
_cell.length_a   1.000
_cell.length_b   1.000
_cell.length_c   1.000
_cell.angle_alpha   90.00
_cell.angle_beta   90.00
_cell.angle_gamma   90.00
#
_symmetry.space_group_name_H-M   'P 1'
#
loop_
_entity.id
_entity.type
_entity.pdbx_description
1 polymer ?
#
loop_
_entity_poly.entity_id
_entity_poly.type
_entity_poly.pdbx_seq_one_letter_code
_entity_poly.pdbx_strand_id
1 'polypeptide(L)' 'MEDILYTVPEVSKLIKTNKTYVYELIKAGLLPVLKLGSYKIRKVSLEEFLSRYEGKDITNPRDIKDISKEEHHENNI' A
#
# COMPACT_ATOMS: atom_id res chain seq x y z
N MET A 1 4.08 15.12 16.46
CA MET A 1 3.57 13.88 15.83
C MET A 1 4.31 12.72 16.45
N GLU A 2 3.62 11.62 16.70
CA GLU A 2 4.21 10.43 17.34
C GLU A 2 5.03 9.64 16.30
N ASP A 3 6.30 9.35 16.61
CA ASP A 3 7.21 8.60 15.73
C ASP A 3 6.95 7.09 15.83
N ILE A 4 5.84 6.65 15.22
CA ILE A 4 5.44 5.24 15.20
C ILE A 4 6.06 4.53 13.99
N LEU A 5 6.64 3.34 14.25
CA LEU A 5 7.17 2.44 13.24
C LEU A 5 6.39 1.13 13.21
N TYR A 6 5.90 0.75 12.04
CA TYR A 6 5.25 -0.53 11.78
C TYR A 6 6.18 -1.50 11.06
N THR A 7 5.97 -2.79 11.27
CA THR A 7 6.55 -3.87 10.49
C THR A 7 5.66 -4.21 9.29
N VAL A 8 6.19 -4.94 8.31
CA VAL A 8 5.41 -5.42 7.16
C VAL A 8 4.15 -6.21 7.57
N PRO A 9 4.19 -7.15 8.54
CA PRO A 9 2.99 -7.82 9.05
C PRO A 9 1.94 -6.90 9.67
N GLU A 10 2.35 -5.80 10.30
CA GLU A 10 1.42 -4.83 10.89
C GLU A 10 0.77 -3.99 9.80
N VAL A 11 1.57 -3.49 8.85
CA VAL A 11 1.04 -2.74 7.69
C VAL A 11 0.05 -3.59 6.90
N SER A 12 0.36 -4.87 6.63
CA SER A 12 -0.57 -5.73 5.89
C SER A 12 -1.92 -5.86 6.61
N LYS A 13 -1.92 -5.93 7.95
CA LYS A 13 -3.16 -5.92 8.73
C LYS A 13 -3.88 -4.57 8.68
N LEU A 14 -3.13 -3.46 8.80
CA LEU A 14 -3.69 -2.09 8.77
C LEU A 14 -4.42 -1.78 7.46
N ILE A 15 -3.80 -2.11 6.32
CA ILE A 15 -4.38 -1.86 4.99
C ILE A 15 -5.23 -3.03 4.48
N LYS A 16 -5.46 -4.06 5.31
CA LYS A 16 -6.29 -5.25 5.01
C LYS A 16 -5.84 -6.02 3.75
N THR A 17 -4.52 -6.23 3.61
CA THR A 17 -3.91 -7.00 2.52
C THR A 17 -3.00 -8.11 3.06
N ASN A 18 -2.34 -8.84 2.16
CA ASN A 18 -1.34 -9.83 2.52
C ASN A 18 0.08 -9.22 2.57
N LYS A 19 1.00 -9.89 3.27
CA LYS A 19 2.40 -9.42 3.41
C LYS A 19 3.13 -9.33 2.08
N THR A 20 2.84 -10.24 1.15
CA THR A 20 3.47 -10.30 -0.18
C THR A 20 3.23 -9.00 -0.94
N TYR A 21 1.98 -8.53 -0.95
CA TYR A 21 1.60 -7.28 -1.60
C TYR A 21 2.31 -6.07 -1.00
N VAL A 22 2.44 -6.01 0.34
CA VAL A 22 3.24 -4.95 0.98
C VAL A 22 4.70 -4.99 0.52
N TYR A 23 5.31 -6.17 0.38
CA TYR A 23 6.66 -6.28 -0.20
C TYR A 23 6.72 -5.84 -1.67
N GLU A 24 5.66 -6.06 -2.45
CA GLU A 24 5.58 -5.59 -3.85
C GLU A 24 5.53 -4.07 -3.91
N LEU A 25 4.74 -3.41 -3.06
CA LEU A 25 4.72 -1.95 -2.92
C LEU A 25 6.12 -1.39 -2.59
N ILE A 26 6.83 -2.05 -1.67
CA ILE A 26 8.20 -1.66 -1.30
C ILE A 26 9.16 -1.84 -2.49
N LYS A 27 9.10 -2.99 -3.18
CA LYS A 27 9.96 -3.28 -4.35
C LYS A 27 9.67 -2.38 -5.54
N ALA A 28 8.42 -1.90 -5.68
CA ALA A 28 8.03 -0.94 -6.68
C ALA A 28 8.43 0.51 -6.31
N GLY A 29 8.97 0.73 -5.11
CA GLY A 29 9.38 2.06 -4.63
C GLY A 29 8.22 2.95 -4.19
N LEU A 30 7.00 2.42 -4.08
CA LEU A 30 5.80 3.19 -3.72
C LEU A 30 5.70 3.44 -2.22
N LEU A 31 6.13 2.47 -1.40
CA LEU A 31 6.07 2.55 0.06
C LEU A 31 7.48 2.68 0.65
N PRO A 32 7.87 3.87 1.17
CA PRO A 32 9.18 4.09 1.76
C PRO A 32 9.39 3.27 3.03
N VAL A 33 10.59 2.71 3.19
CA VAL A 33 10.94 1.85 4.35
C VAL A 33 12.35 2.11 4.87
N LEU A 34 12.55 1.78 6.15
CA LEU A 34 13.87 1.65 6.79
C LEU A 34 14.22 0.17 6.94
N LYS A 35 15.48 -0.21 6.74
CA LYS A 35 15.98 -1.57 7.01
C LYS A 35 16.76 -1.60 8.32
N LEU A 36 16.10 -2.03 9.40
CA LEU A 36 16.68 -2.13 10.75
C LEU A 36 16.66 -3.59 11.22
N GLY A 37 17.30 -4.47 10.45
CA GLY A 37 17.16 -5.93 10.54
C GLY A 37 15.91 -6.45 9.83
N SER A 38 14.75 -5.87 10.11
CA SER A 38 13.51 -6.02 9.33
C SER A 38 13.08 -4.68 8.74
N TYR A 39 12.19 -4.70 7.74
CA TYR A 39 11.62 -3.47 7.22
C TYR A 39 10.72 -2.81 8.27
N LYS A 40 10.90 -1.50 8.42
CA LYS A 40 10.07 -0.62 9.24
C LYS A 40 9.48 0.47 8.36
N ILE A 41 8.19 0.73 8.54
CA ILE A 41 7.42 1.73 7.82
C ILE A 41 6.99 2.77 8.84
N ARG A 42 7.35 4.04 8.62
CA ARG A 42 6.88 5.14 9.46
C ARG A 42 5.38 5.34 9.25
N LYS A 43 4.63 5.62 10.33
CA LYS A 43 3.19 5.92 10.25
C LYS A 43 2.89 7.04 9.26
N VAL A 44 3.64 8.15 9.35
CA VAL A 44 3.56 9.28 8.42
C VAL A 44 3.74 8.84 6.95
N SER A 45 4.74 8.00 6.65
CA SER A 45 4.97 7.52 5.28
C SER A 45 3.85 6.60 4.77
N LEU A 46 3.22 5.82 5.65
CA LEU A 46 2.05 5.02 5.30
C LEU A 46 0.83 5.92 5.03
N GLU A 47 0.59 6.94 5.86
CA GLU A 47 -0.50 7.90 5.68
C GLU A 47 -0.34 8.71 4.38
N GLU A 48 0.88 9.19 4.09
CA GLU A 48 1.21 9.87 2.83
C GLU A 48 1.02 8.97 1.61
N PHE A 49 1.41 7.69 1.71
CA PHE A 49 1.17 6.70 0.67
C PHE A 49 -0.33 6.54 0.40
N LEU A 50 -1.13 6.34 1.45
CA LEU A 50 -2.59 6.16 1.32
C LEU A 50 -3.24 7.40 0.71
N SER A 51 -2.88 8.60 1.16
CA SER A 51 -3.41 9.85 0.61
C SER A 51 -3.01 10.06 -0.85
N ARG A 52 -1.77 9.71 -1.25
CA ARG A 52 -1.30 9.86 -2.64
C ARG A 52 -2.02 8.94 -3.62
N TYR A 53 -2.36 7.73 -3.19
CA TYR A 53 -2.97 6.70 -4.04
C TYR A 53 -4.47 6.53 -3.84
N GLU A 54 -5.10 7.42 -3.07
CA GLU A 54 -6.55 7.48 -2.95
C GLU A 54 -7.19 7.69 -4.34
N GLY A 55 -8.19 6.87 -4.67
CA GLY A 55 -8.84 6.89 -5.98
C GLY A 55 -8.06 6.22 -7.13
N LYS A 56 -6.96 5.52 -6.84
CA LYS A 56 -6.16 4.79 -7.83
C LYS A 56 -6.26 3.27 -7.66
N ASP A 57 -6.32 2.56 -8.77
CA ASP A 57 -6.08 1.11 -8.80
C ASP A 57 -4.57 0.89 -8.72
N ILE A 58 -4.15 0.33 -7.58
CA ILE A 58 -2.76 -0.04 -7.28
C ILE A 58 -2.61 -1.56 -7.11
N THR A 59 -3.58 -2.36 -7.59
CA THR A 59 -3.52 -3.83 -7.52
C THR A 59 -2.23 -4.36 -8.15
N ASN A 60 -1.78 -3.75 -9.24
CA ASN A 60 -0.44 -3.91 -9.76
C ASN A 60 0.42 -2.67 -9.43
N PRO A 61 1.38 -2.75 -8.49
CA PRO A 61 2.21 -1.61 -8.11
C PRO A 61 3.09 -1.02 -9.23
N ARG A 62 3.20 -1.70 -10.39
CA ARG A 62 3.95 -1.21 -11.56
C ARG A 62 3.05 -0.65 -12.68
N ASP A 63 1.74 -0.73 -12.53
CA ASP A 63 0.75 -0.28 -13.51
C ASP A 63 -0.41 0.39 -12.76
N ILE A 64 -0.16 1.63 -12.32
CA ILE A 64 -1.08 2.40 -11.49
C ILE A 64 -2.06 3.14 -12.39
N LYS A 65 -3.36 2.95 -12.15
CA LYS A 65 -4.43 3.55 -12.95
C LYS A 65 -5.35 4.37 -12.07
N ASP A 66 -6.03 5.34 -12.65
CA ASP A 66 -7.14 6.00 -11.96
C ASP A 66 -8.35 5.07 -11.98
N ILE A 67 -9.08 5.02 -10.87
CA ILE A 67 -10.39 4.35 -10.81
C ILE A 67 -11.39 5.29 -11.50
N SER A 68 -11.32 5.38 -12.83
CA SER A 68 -12.40 5.98 -13.62
C SER A 68 -13.64 5.08 -13.49
N LYS A 69 -14.84 5.68 -13.47
CA LYS A 69 -16.13 5.08 -13.07
C LYS A 69 -16.65 3.88 -13.91
N GLU A 70 -15.80 3.18 -14.65
CA GLU A 70 -16.20 2.20 -15.67
C GLU A 70 -16.15 0.73 -15.20
N GLU A 71 -15.66 0.43 -13.99
CA GLU A 71 -15.63 -0.94 -13.45
C GLU A 71 -16.88 -1.33 -12.62
N HIS A 72 -18.06 -0.90 -13.06
CA HIS A 72 -19.32 -1.57 -12.73
C HIS A 72 -19.79 -2.41 -13.92
N HIS A 73 -19.02 -3.43 -14.31
CA HIS A 73 -19.59 -4.56 -15.03
C HIS A 73 -19.87 -5.68 -14.05
N GLU A 74 -21.17 -5.81 -13.77
CA GLU A 74 -21.81 -6.91 -13.07
C GLU A 74 -21.33 -8.26 -13.62
N ASN A 75 -20.84 -9.14 -12.73
CA ASN A 75 -20.84 -10.57 -13.00
C ASN A 75 -21.94 -11.20 -12.15
N ASN A 76 -23.18 -11.13 -12.66
CA ASN A 76 -24.24 -12.06 -12.30
C ASN A 76 -24.18 -13.24 -13.29
N ILE A 77 -23.72 -14.39 -12.81
CA ILE A 77 -24.07 -15.71 -13.37
C ILE A 77 -24.58 -16.55 -12.20
#